data_AF-A0A2D4WU69-F1
#
_entry.id   AF-A0A2D4WU69-F1
#
_cell.length_a   1.000
_cell.length_b   1.000
_cell.length_c   1.000
_cell.angle_alpha   90.00
_cell.angle_beta   90.00
_cell.angle_gamma   90.00
#
_symmetry.space_group_name_H-M   'P 1'
#
loop_
_entity.id
_entity.type
_entity.pdbx_description
1 polymer ?
#
loop_
_entity_poly.entity_id
_entity_poly.type
_entity_poly.pdbx_seq_one_letter_code
_entity_poly.pdbx_strand_id
1 'polypeptide(L)'
;MTIIRSIQAILPVLVSLSLLSGCADPDYDTSTPQAAMDSMQAMVEDGRPDLLPTLLYLEPRDIRFDDGVTEESAIEEVRGKLSDMLAQLWRVTLKLRDEFPDDVDGEFEEVRIRFGGDGFGDWFGRILADPFGVLREQKERVVVEDMYDGTAAVLVDDEPLFGGLVSMIETGDGWQIAIPVQYAQTSEYWPQTRYEWSVIASMLLAVENSLTDFEREIDRGGFRNLAHASERAGRLLGESVVVQSVIYAMMKRDDDSEE
;
A
#
# COMPACT_ATOMS: atom_id res chain seq x y z
N MET A 1 16.78 66.12 36.16
CA MET A 1 17.69 65.89 37.29
C MET A 1 17.19 64.64 38.04
N THR A 2 17.93 63.53 37.88
CA THR A 2 18.18 62.43 38.85
C THR A 2 16.96 61.73 39.49
N ILE A 3 16.50 60.54 39.02
CA ILE A 3 16.91 59.13 39.32
C ILE A 3 16.57 58.66 40.77
N ILE A 4 16.13 57.37 40.89
CA ILE A 4 16.16 56.40 42.04
C ILE A 4 14.76 56.19 42.68
N ARG A 5 14.14 55.00 42.88
CA ARG A 5 14.43 53.53 42.83
C ARG A 5 13.07 52.79 42.75
N SER A 6 12.88 51.78 41.89
CA SER A 6 13.03 50.33 42.17
C SER A 6 12.25 49.78 43.37
N ILE A 7 11.13 49.09 43.11
CA ILE A 7 10.63 47.98 43.93
C ILE A 7 10.24 46.83 42.97
N GLN A 8 10.88 45.69 43.17
CA GLN A 8 10.61 44.40 42.56
C GLN A 8 9.28 43.82 43.07
N ALA A 9 8.47 43.26 42.18
CA ALA A 9 7.53 42.17 42.47
C ALA A 9 7.37 41.38 41.17
N ILE A 10 8.15 40.31 41.01
CA ILE A 10 7.72 38.90 41.16
C ILE A 10 6.84 38.45 39.98
N LEU A 11 7.47 37.58 39.17
CA LEU A 11 6.92 36.63 38.20
C LEU A 11 5.47 36.19 38.47
N PRO A 12 4.69 35.94 37.39
CA PRO A 12 4.57 34.54 37.02
C PRO A 12 4.89 34.30 35.54
N VAL A 13 5.93 33.50 35.31
CA VAL A 13 6.06 32.66 34.12
C VAL A 13 5.00 31.58 34.29
N LEU A 14 3.80 31.83 33.77
CA LEU A 14 2.68 30.90 33.81
C LEU A 14 2.59 30.21 32.45
N VAL A 15 3.21 29.02 32.39
CA VAL A 15 2.73 27.83 31.69
C VAL A 15 2.17 28.07 30.27
N SER A 16 3.07 28.21 29.30
CA SER A 16 2.77 27.98 27.88
C SER A 16 2.94 26.49 27.51
N LEU A 17 2.48 25.58 28.39
CA LEU A 17 2.56 24.13 28.21
C LEU A 17 1.20 23.58 27.75
N SER A 18 0.70 24.06 26.62
CA SER A 18 -0.58 23.61 26.07
C SER A 18 -0.48 23.59 24.55
N LEU A 19 -0.75 22.42 23.97
CA LEU A 19 -0.90 22.13 22.54
C LEU A 19 0.38 21.74 21.77
N LEU A 20 1.26 20.95 22.37
CA LEU A 20 1.86 19.84 21.60
C LEU A 20 0.86 18.68 21.64
N SER A 21 -0.30 18.87 21.00
CA SER A 21 -1.06 17.74 20.48
C SER A 21 -0.18 17.20 19.36
N GLY A 22 0.78 16.33 19.71
CA GLY A 22 1.48 15.54 18.71
C GLY A 22 0.41 14.92 17.83
N CYS A 23 0.57 15.04 16.52
CA CYS A 23 -0.26 14.35 15.54
C CYS A 23 -0.28 12.88 15.95
N ALA A 24 -1.33 12.46 16.67
CA ALA A 24 -1.62 11.04 16.81
C ALA A 24 -1.95 10.59 15.40
N ASP A 25 -1.31 9.52 14.95
CA ASP A 25 -1.73 8.88 13.71
C ASP A 25 -3.25 8.63 13.78
N PRO A 26 -3.99 8.90 12.68
CA PRO A 26 -5.41 8.62 12.64
C PRO A 26 -5.65 7.15 13.02
N ASP A 27 -6.57 6.94 13.96
CA ASP A 27 -6.98 5.59 14.37
C ASP A 27 -8.00 5.08 13.35
N TYR A 28 -7.65 4.01 12.65
CA TYR A 28 -8.49 3.42 11.61
C TYR A 28 -9.35 2.32 12.25
N ASP A 29 -10.65 2.59 12.35
CA ASP A 29 -11.59 1.65 12.93
C ASP A 29 -11.80 0.43 12.00
N THR A 30 -11.40 -0.74 12.47
CA THR A 30 -11.63 -2.03 11.80
C THR A 30 -12.57 -2.93 12.60
N SER A 31 -13.31 -2.38 13.57
CA SER A 31 -14.15 -3.15 14.49
C SER A 31 -15.44 -3.70 13.85
N THR A 32 -15.84 -3.16 12.70
CA THR A 32 -16.96 -3.69 11.90
C THR A 32 -16.55 -3.81 10.44
N PRO A 33 -17.22 -4.65 9.63
CA PRO A 33 -16.88 -4.81 8.22
C PRO A 33 -16.95 -3.48 7.46
N GLN A 34 -18.02 -2.71 7.70
CA GLN A 34 -18.21 -1.40 7.06
C GLN A 34 -17.15 -0.40 7.52
N ALA A 35 -16.82 -0.38 8.81
CA ALA A 35 -15.76 0.50 9.32
C ALA A 35 -14.40 0.17 8.70
N ALA A 36 -14.06 -1.11 8.51
CA ALA A 36 -12.82 -1.51 7.84
C ALA A 36 -12.76 -1.04 6.38
N MET A 37 -13.89 -1.10 5.64
CA MET A 37 -13.95 -0.53 4.27
C MET A 37 -13.88 0.99 4.25
N ASP A 38 -14.49 1.67 5.22
CA ASP A 38 -14.36 3.11 5.37
C ASP A 38 -12.92 3.52 5.72
N SER A 39 -12.27 2.76 6.60
CA SER A 39 -10.87 2.91 6.97
C SER A 39 -9.92 2.71 5.78
N MET A 40 -10.19 1.72 4.92
CA MET A 40 -9.41 1.52 3.69
C MET A 40 -9.42 2.77 2.80
N GLN A 41 -10.58 3.41 2.65
CA GLN A 41 -10.70 4.64 1.87
C GLN A 41 -9.99 5.80 2.57
N ALA A 42 -10.17 5.94 3.88
CA ALA A 42 -9.50 6.96 4.68
C ALA A 42 -7.96 6.83 4.58
N MET A 43 -7.41 5.61 4.61
CA MET A 43 -5.97 5.38 4.42
C MET A 43 -5.48 5.91 3.08
N VAL A 44 -6.26 5.75 2.01
CA VAL A 44 -5.92 6.29 0.69
C VAL A 44 -6.00 7.82 0.73
N GLU A 45 -7.11 8.39 1.17
CA GLU A 45 -7.35 9.84 1.27
C GLU A 45 -6.31 10.58 2.12
N ASP A 46 -5.89 9.97 3.24
CA ASP A 46 -4.88 10.49 4.16
C ASP A 46 -3.45 10.31 3.63
N GLY A 47 -3.28 9.71 2.45
CA GLY A 47 -1.95 9.44 1.86
C GLY A 47 -1.16 8.42 2.67
N ARG A 48 -1.84 7.42 3.22
CA ARG A 48 -1.31 6.29 3.98
C ARG A 48 -1.55 4.94 3.28
N PRO A 49 -1.22 4.80 1.97
CA PRO A 49 -1.39 3.53 1.27
C PRO A 49 -0.49 2.41 1.82
N ASP A 50 0.51 2.76 2.64
CA ASP A 50 1.36 1.83 3.40
C ASP A 50 0.55 0.93 4.33
N LEU A 51 -0.61 1.38 4.79
CA LEU A 51 -1.46 0.62 5.71
C LEU A 51 -2.41 -0.34 4.99
N LEU A 52 -2.63 -0.19 3.69
CA LEU A 52 -3.58 -1.03 2.95
C LEU A 52 -3.31 -2.54 3.05
N PRO A 53 -2.04 -3.02 3.00
CA PRO A 53 -1.79 -4.45 3.14
C PRO A 53 -2.22 -5.02 4.50
N THR A 54 -2.32 -4.21 5.55
CA THR A 54 -2.77 -4.68 6.88
C THR A 54 -4.25 -5.06 6.88
N LEU A 55 -5.03 -4.53 5.93
CA LEU A 55 -6.44 -4.86 5.73
C LEU A 55 -6.62 -6.11 4.85
N LEU A 56 -5.56 -6.75 4.37
CA LEU A 56 -5.64 -7.96 3.55
C LEU A 56 -5.46 -9.19 4.43
N TYR A 57 -6.38 -10.14 4.33
CA TYR A 57 -6.24 -11.44 4.95
C TYR A 57 -5.93 -12.49 3.89
N LEU A 58 -4.86 -13.25 4.12
CA LEU A 58 -4.49 -14.42 3.33
C LEU A 58 -4.51 -15.59 4.30
N GLU A 59 -5.41 -16.55 4.09
CA GLU A 59 -5.55 -17.71 4.96
C GLU A 59 -4.28 -18.57 4.91
N PRO A 60 -3.53 -18.72 6.02
CA PRO A 60 -2.35 -19.57 6.06
C PRO A 60 -2.76 -21.04 6.15
N ARG A 61 -1.96 -21.92 5.55
CA ARG A 61 -2.05 -23.36 5.80
C ARG A 61 -1.38 -23.66 7.15
N ASP A 62 -1.80 -24.75 7.77
CA ASP A 62 -1.17 -25.24 9.01
C ASP A 62 0.17 -25.92 8.71
N ILE A 63 1.17 -25.09 8.38
CA ILE A 63 2.53 -25.49 8.03
C ILE A 63 3.49 -24.81 9.00
N ARG A 64 4.38 -25.62 9.58
CA ARG A 64 5.56 -25.17 10.30
C ARG A 64 6.80 -25.67 9.57
N PHE A 65 7.68 -24.76 9.20
CA PHE A 65 8.93 -25.06 8.53
C PHE A 65 10.00 -25.54 9.52
N ASP A 66 11.11 -26.07 9.00
CA ASP A 66 12.19 -26.69 9.79
C ASP A 66 12.86 -25.72 10.78
N ASP A 67 12.83 -24.42 10.50
CA ASP A 67 13.36 -23.36 11.37
C ASP A 67 12.36 -22.89 12.45
N GLY A 68 11.16 -23.48 12.49
CA GLY A 68 10.09 -23.18 13.45
C GLY A 68 9.16 -22.05 13.02
N VAL A 69 9.42 -21.39 11.89
CA VAL A 69 8.56 -20.35 11.29
C VAL A 69 7.29 -21.00 10.75
N THR A 70 6.14 -20.37 10.92
CA THR A 70 4.86 -20.81 10.34
C THR A 70 4.59 -20.11 9.02
N GLU A 71 3.76 -20.69 8.16
CA GLU A 71 3.31 -19.99 6.94
C GLU A 71 2.61 -18.67 7.27
N GLU A 72 1.83 -18.63 8.35
CA GLU A 72 1.23 -17.41 8.88
C GLU A 72 2.27 -16.30 9.11
N SER A 73 3.34 -16.60 9.86
CA SER A 73 4.41 -15.61 10.11
C SER A 73 5.18 -15.21 8.85
N ALA A 74 5.29 -16.11 7.86
CA ALA A 74 5.93 -15.81 6.59
C ALA A 74 5.06 -14.89 5.71
N ILE A 75 3.74 -15.09 5.71
CA ILE A 75 2.77 -14.19 5.08
C ILE A 75 2.81 -12.81 5.73
N GLU A 76 2.87 -12.75 7.06
CA GLU A 76 3.00 -11.50 7.82
C GLU A 76 4.29 -10.75 7.45
N GLU A 77 5.43 -11.45 7.35
CA GLU A 77 6.70 -10.86 6.91
C GLU A 77 6.57 -10.23 5.50
N VAL A 78 6.00 -10.96 4.55
CA VAL A 78 5.79 -10.47 3.17
C VAL A 78 4.83 -9.28 3.14
N ARG A 79 3.75 -9.31 3.93
CA ARG A 79 2.80 -8.20 4.05
C ARG A 79 3.46 -6.94 4.61
N GLY A 80 4.33 -7.09 5.60
CA GLY A 80 5.15 -6.00 6.13
C GLY A 80 6.04 -5.38 5.04
N LYS A 81 6.75 -6.22 4.27
CA LYS A 81 7.59 -5.73 3.15
C LYS A 81 6.80 -5.06 2.02
N LEU A 82 5.60 -5.55 1.74
CA LEU A 82 4.69 -4.89 0.80
C LEU A 82 4.28 -3.50 1.31
N SER A 83 4.00 -3.38 2.62
CA SER A 83 3.65 -2.11 3.28
C SER A 83 4.80 -1.10 3.17
N ASP A 84 6.02 -1.52 3.51
CA ASP A 84 7.24 -0.70 3.39
C ASP A 84 7.46 -0.22 1.94
N MET A 85 7.30 -1.13 0.97
CA MET A 85 7.45 -0.81 -0.45
C MET A 85 6.37 0.18 -0.93
N LEU A 86 5.11 0.01 -0.53
CA LEU A 86 4.02 0.94 -0.88
C LEU A 86 4.24 2.32 -0.27
N ALA A 87 4.72 2.38 0.99
CA ALA A 87 5.11 3.64 1.63
C ALA A 87 6.18 4.37 0.79
N GLN A 88 7.19 3.62 0.35
CA GLN A 88 8.28 4.15 -0.46
C GLN A 88 7.80 4.63 -1.84
N LEU A 89 6.97 3.83 -2.52
CA LEU A 89 6.36 4.22 -3.80
C LEU A 89 5.57 5.51 -3.67
N TRP A 90 4.73 5.62 -2.64
CA TRP A 90 3.94 6.80 -2.38
C TRP A 90 4.81 8.05 -2.17
N ARG A 91 5.87 7.95 -1.35
CA ARG A 91 6.85 9.04 -1.16
C ARG A 91 7.48 9.48 -2.47
N VAL A 92 7.90 8.52 -3.30
CA VAL A 92 8.48 8.81 -4.63
C VAL A 92 7.48 9.55 -5.52
N THR A 93 6.21 9.10 -5.55
CA THR A 93 5.16 9.77 -6.33
C THR A 93 4.95 11.21 -5.86
N LEU A 94 4.88 11.46 -4.56
CA LEU A 94 4.74 12.82 -4.02
C LEU A 94 5.93 13.70 -4.42
N LYS A 95 7.15 13.19 -4.31
CA LYS A 95 8.36 13.92 -4.71
C LYS A 95 8.41 14.24 -6.20
N LEU A 96 8.01 13.31 -7.06
CA LEU A 96 7.93 13.56 -8.51
C LEU A 96 6.91 14.65 -8.84
N ARG A 97 5.75 14.65 -8.18
CA ARG A 97 4.74 15.70 -8.32
C ARG A 97 5.25 17.06 -7.86
N ASP A 98 5.99 17.09 -6.75
CA ASP A 98 6.52 18.35 -6.21
C ASP A 98 7.67 18.92 -7.06
N GLU A 99 8.52 18.05 -7.64
CA GLU A 99 9.67 18.44 -8.48
C GLU A 99 9.26 18.77 -9.93
N PHE A 100 8.28 18.05 -10.48
CA PHE A 100 7.83 18.20 -11.87
C PHE A 100 6.32 18.49 -12.00
N PRO A 101 5.78 19.53 -11.34
CA PRO A 101 4.34 19.76 -11.28
C PRO A 101 3.72 19.94 -12.68
N ASP A 102 4.36 20.73 -13.54
CA ASP A 102 3.87 21.03 -14.89
C ASP A 102 3.89 19.81 -15.83
N ASP A 103 4.89 18.92 -15.68
CA ASP A 103 5.00 17.71 -16.50
C ASP A 103 4.03 16.62 -16.03
N VAL A 104 3.79 16.51 -14.72
CA VAL A 104 2.86 15.53 -14.13
C VAL A 104 1.43 15.86 -14.56
N ASP A 105 1.02 17.13 -14.47
CA ASP A 105 -0.31 17.56 -14.92
C ASP A 105 -0.50 17.38 -16.44
N GLY A 106 0.56 17.63 -17.22
CA GLY A 106 0.57 17.42 -18.68
C GLY A 106 0.46 15.95 -19.08
N GLU A 107 1.21 15.05 -18.43
CA GLU A 107 1.14 13.60 -18.66
C GLU A 107 -0.22 13.04 -18.20
N PHE A 108 -0.83 13.54 -17.12
CA PHE A 108 -2.19 13.15 -16.73
C PHE A 108 -3.22 13.52 -17.81
N GLU A 109 -3.06 14.66 -18.47
CA GLU A 109 -3.91 15.07 -19.58
C GLU A 109 -3.65 14.22 -20.84
N GLU A 110 -2.38 13.92 -21.15
CA GLU A 110 -2.02 13.05 -22.27
C GLU A 110 -2.50 11.61 -22.08
N VAL A 111 -2.37 11.05 -20.87
CA VAL A 111 -2.90 9.73 -20.50
C VAL A 111 -4.42 9.72 -20.61
N ARG A 112 -5.12 10.76 -20.13
CA ARG A 112 -6.58 10.89 -20.29
C ARG A 112 -6.98 10.92 -21.77
N ILE A 113 -6.22 11.62 -22.62
CA ILE A 113 -6.48 11.71 -24.07
C ILE A 113 -6.16 10.37 -24.77
N ARG A 114 -5.06 9.71 -24.39
CA ARG A 114 -4.59 8.45 -24.99
C ARG A 114 -5.46 7.25 -24.62
N PHE A 115 -5.96 7.21 -23.38
CA PHE A 115 -6.80 6.13 -22.87
C PHE A 115 -8.29 6.49 -22.82
N GLY A 116 -8.70 7.73 -23.13
CA GLY A 116 -10.08 8.21 -23.15
C GLY A 116 -10.92 7.70 -24.33
N GLY A 117 -10.96 6.39 -24.52
CA GLY A 117 -11.94 5.69 -25.35
C GLY A 117 -13.05 5.04 -24.50
N ASP A 118 -14.13 4.63 -25.14
CA ASP A 118 -15.30 4.03 -24.48
C ASP A 118 -14.94 2.77 -23.66
N GLY A 119 -15.48 2.65 -22.44
CA GLY A 119 -15.34 1.45 -21.60
C GLY A 119 -14.15 1.49 -20.63
N PHE A 120 -13.30 0.45 -20.66
CA PHE A 120 -12.20 0.26 -19.71
C PHE A 120 -11.14 1.38 -19.75
N GLY A 121 -10.93 2.00 -20.92
CA GLY A 121 -9.99 3.10 -21.08
C GLY A 121 -10.39 4.37 -20.33
N ASP A 122 -11.66 4.80 -20.46
CA ASP A 122 -12.22 5.94 -19.71
C ASP A 122 -12.17 5.72 -18.20
N TRP A 123 -12.52 4.51 -17.73
CA TRP A 123 -12.42 4.14 -16.32
C TRP A 123 -10.98 4.22 -15.80
N PHE A 124 -10.01 3.68 -16.54
CA PHE A 124 -8.60 3.72 -16.15
C PHE A 124 -8.03 5.14 -16.19
N GLY A 125 -8.41 5.95 -17.19
CA GLY A 125 -8.05 7.36 -17.28
C GLY A 125 -8.61 8.20 -16.13
N ARG A 126 -9.85 7.94 -15.69
CA ARG A 126 -10.46 8.56 -14.51
C ARG A 126 -9.75 8.19 -13.21
N ILE A 127 -9.39 6.92 -13.01
CA ILE A 127 -8.62 6.49 -11.83
C ILE A 127 -7.27 7.18 -11.76
N LEU A 128 -6.58 7.35 -12.89
CA LEU A 128 -5.29 8.05 -12.88
C LEU A 128 -5.46 9.55 -12.64
N ALA A 129 -6.48 10.18 -13.23
CA ALA A 129 -6.70 11.62 -13.12
C ALA A 129 -7.25 12.06 -11.74
N ASP A 130 -8.11 11.25 -11.13
CA ASP A 130 -8.66 11.51 -9.80
C ASP A 130 -8.97 10.17 -9.08
N PRO A 131 -7.94 9.47 -8.56
CA PRO A 131 -8.14 8.18 -7.88
C PRO A 131 -9.06 8.34 -6.68
N PHE A 132 -8.95 9.47 -5.96
CA PHE A 132 -9.75 9.76 -4.77
C PHE A 132 -11.20 10.09 -5.13
N GLY A 133 -11.45 10.77 -6.25
CA GLY A 133 -12.79 11.00 -6.78
C GLY A 133 -13.49 9.70 -7.15
N VAL A 134 -12.79 8.80 -7.84
CA VAL A 134 -13.34 7.47 -8.15
C VAL A 134 -13.65 6.70 -6.88
N LEU A 135 -12.74 6.69 -5.89
CA LEU A 135 -12.98 6.01 -4.60
C LEU A 135 -14.17 6.60 -3.83
N ARG A 136 -14.32 7.93 -3.79
CA ARG A 136 -15.47 8.60 -3.16
C ARG A 136 -16.79 8.28 -3.88
N GLU A 137 -16.80 8.25 -5.21
CA GLU A 137 -17.97 7.82 -5.99
C GLU A 137 -18.31 6.34 -5.74
N GLN A 138 -17.30 5.50 -5.51
CA GLN A 138 -17.52 4.09 -5.17
C GLN A 138 -18.03 3.90 -3.74
N LYS A 139 -17.70 4.79 -2.79
CA LYS A 139 -18.13 4.70 -1.39
C LYS A 139 -19.63 4.52 -1.24
N GLU A 140 -20.41 5.27 -2.01
CA GLU A 140 -21.88 5.23 -1.93
C GLU A 140 -22.48 3.96 -2.55
N ARG A 141 -21.69 3.26 -3.37
CA ARG A 141 -22.10 2.05 -4.10
C ARG A 141 -21.63 0.77 -3.41
N VAL A 142 -20.58 0.87 -2.59
CA VAL A 142 -20.02 -0.25 -1.83
C VAL A 142 -20.74 -0.36 -0.49
N VAL A 143 -21.47 -1.46 -0.30
CA VAL A 143 -22.12 -1.82 0.96
C VAL A 143 -21.51 -3.10 1.47
N VAL A 144 -21.20 -3.16 2.77
CA VAL A 144 -20.75 -4.40 3.40
C VAL A 144 -21.84 -4.96 4.28
N GLU A 145 -22.29 -6.18 3.96
CA GLU A 145 -23.28 -6.89 4.76
C GLU A 145 -22.60 -7.92 5.66
N ASP A 146 -22.69 -7.72 6.97
CA ASP A 146 -22.26 -8.69 7.98
C ASP A 146 -23.15 -9.93 7.96
N MET A 147 -22.56 -11.11 7.83
CA MET A 147 -23.26 -12.40 7.82
C MET A 147 -23.47 -12.97 9.24
N TYR A 148 -22.98 -12.28 10.28
CA TYR A 148 -23.07 -12.64 11.70
C TYR A 148 -22.41 -13.97 12.08
N ASP A 149 -21.52 -14.47 11.24
CA ASP A 149 -20.73 -15.68 11.44
C ASP A 149 -19.22 -15.42 11.43
N GLY A 150 -18.82 -14.15 11.54
CA GLY A 150 -17.43 -13.70 11.39
C GLY A 150 -17.02 -13.49 9.94
N THR A 151 -17.97 -13.54 8.99
CA THR A 151 -17.76 -13.17 7.59
C THR A 151 -18.69 -12.05 7.15
N ALA A 152 -18.31 -11.34 6.10
CA ALA A 152 -19.16 -10.31 5.49
C ALA A 152 -19.04 -10.32 3.96
N ALA A 153 -20.14 -10.01 3.29
CA ALA A 153 -20.20 -9.87 1.85
C ALA A 153 -19.94 -8.41 1.45
N VAL A 154 -19.09 -8.20 0.45
CA VAL A 154 -18.89 -6.88 -0.17
C VAL A 154 -19.82 -6.79 -1.38
N LEU A 155 -20.73 -5.83 -1.35
CA LEU A 155 -21.70 -5.57 -2.41
C LEU A 155 -21.34 -4.27 -3.13
N VAL A 156 -21.49 -4.25 -4.45
CA VAL A 156 -21.43 -3.05 -5.29
C VAL A 156 -22.75 -2.94 -6.04
N ASP A 157 -23.48 -1.85 -5.85
CA ASP A 157 -24.83 -1.66 -6.40
C ASP A 157 -25.77 -2.84 -6.10
N ASP A 158 -25.77 -3.30 -4.84
CA ASP A 158 -26.55 -4.46 -4.35
C ASP A 158 -26.15 -5.83 -4.98
N GLU A 159 -25.07 -5.89 -5.76
CA GLU A 159 -24.54 -7.12 -6.34
C GLU A 159 -23.22 -7.55 -5.68
N PRO A 160 -22.98 -8.86 -5.42
CA PRO A 160 -21.73 -9.33 -4.85
C PRO A 160 -20.50 -8.96 -5.69
N LEU A 161 -19.53 -8.30 -5.06
CA LEU A 161 -18.28 -7.91 -5.69
C LEU A 161 -17.53 -9.14 -6.22
N PHE A 162 -17.11 -9.09 -7.49
CA PHE A 162 -16.47 -10.21 -8.20
C PHE A 162 -17.28 -11.53 -8.11
N GLY A 163 -18.61 -11.46 -8.14
CA GLY A 163 -19.47 -12.63 -8.05
C GLY A 163 -19.41 -13.33 -6.69
N GLY A 164 -19.02 -12.60 -5.62
CA GLY A 164 -18.89 -13.11 -4.26
C GLY A 164 -17.53 -13.73 -3.95
N LEU A 165 -16.52 -13.57 -4.83
CA LEU A 165 -15.16 -14.03 -4.56
C LEU A 165 -14.42 -13.16 -3.54
N VAL A 166 -14.78 -11.88 -3.43
CA VAL A 166 -14.24 -10.98 -2.42
C VAL A 166 -15.21 -10.96 -1.24
N SER A 167 -14.70 -11.34 -0.08
CA SER A 167 -15.41 -11.32 1.20
C SER A 167 -14.53 -10.68 2.26
N MET A 168 -15.11 -10.39 3.41
CA MET A 168 -14.36 -9.96 4.59
C MET A 168 -14.48 -11.00 5.69
N ILE A 169 -13.46 -11.06 6.54
CA ILE A 169 -13.38 -11.95 7.67
C ILE A 169 -12.97 -11.16 8.92
N GLU A 170 -13.58 -11.51 10.06
CA GLU A 170 -13.19 -10.99 11.36
C GLU A 170 -11.94 -11.72 11.87
N THR A 171 -10.88 -10.97 12.18
CA THR A 171 -9.64 -11.52 12.75
C THR A 171 -9.32 -10.86 14.10
N GLY A 172 -8.25 -11.29 14.75
CA GLY A 172 -7.78 -10.68 16.00
C GLY A 172 -7.37 -9.21 15.86
N ASP A 173 -7.06 -8.77 14.64
CA ASP A 173 -6.65 -7.40 14.30
C ASP A 173 -7.81 -6.55 13.75
N GLY A 174 -9.02 -7.11 13.74
CA GLY A 174 -10.24 -6.51 13.19
C GLY A 174 -10.67 -7.11 11.86
N TRP A 175 -11.58 -6.45 11.17
CA TRP A 175 -12.11 -6.91 9.89
C TRP A 175 -11.13 -6.67 8.74
N GLN A 176 -10.89 -7.72 7.95
CA GLN A 176 -9.95 -7.71 6.82
C GLN A 176 -10.61 -8.27 5.56
N ILE A 177 -10.16 -7.83 4.39
CA ILE A 177 -10.56 -8.39 3.10
C ILE A 177 -9.88 -9.74 2.91
N ALA A 178 -10.68 -10.81 2.82
CA ALA A 178 -10.18 -12.14 2.53
C ALA A 178 -9.82 -12.26 1.04
N ILE A 179 -8.54 -12.46 0.76
CA ILE A 179 -8.04 -12.76 -0.58
C ILE A 179 -8.22 -14.27 -0.83
N PRO A 180 -8.88 -14.67 -1.93
CA PRO A 180 -9.14 -16.08 -2.23
C PRO A 180 -7.87 -16.80 -2.73
N VAL A 181 -6.88 -16.94 -1.85
CA VAL A 181 -5.57 -17.53 -2.14
C VAL A 181 -5.61 -19.05 -2.25
N GLN A 182 -6.71 -19.70 -1.88
CA GLN A 182 -6.83 -21.17 -1.88
C GLN A 182 -6.60 -21.75 -3.28
N TYR A 183 -7.03 -21.03 -4.33
CA TYR A 183 -6.73 -21.42 -5.72
C TYR A 183 -5.25 -21.32 -6.03
N ALA A 184 -4.60 -20.25 -5.56
CA ALA A 184 -3.17 -20.04 -5.76
C ALA A 184 -2.35 -21.07 -4.96
N GLN A 185 -2.76 -21.43 -3.74
CA GLN A 185 -2.07 -22.40 -2.88
C GLN A 185 -1.92 -23.80 -3.49
N THR A 186 -2.82 -24.17 -4.42
CA THR A 186 -2.73 -25.43 -5.17
C THR A 186 -1.81 -25.37 -6.39
N SER A 187 -1.33 -24.17 -6.73
CA SER A 187 -0.44 -23.92 -7.86
C SER A 187 1.01 -24.24 -7.51
N GLU A 188 1.78 -24.67 -8.50
CA GLU A 188 3.24 -24.80 -8.44
C GLU A 188 3.92 -23.47 -8.07
N TYR A 189 3.30 -22.33 -8.42
CA TYR A 189 3.83 -20.99 -8.16
C TYR A 189 3.59 -20.46 -6.74
N TRP A 190 2.81 -21.16 -5.91
CA TRP A 190 2.68 -20.75 -4.51
C TRP A 190 3.93 -21.16 -3.72
N PRO A 191 4.39 -20.34 -2.76
CA PRO A 191 5.51 -20.72 -1.91
C PRO A 191 5.15 -21.92 -1.03
N GLN A 192 5.89 -23.01 -1.18
CA GLN A 192 5.77 -24.25 -0.43
C GLN A 192 6.77 -24.34 0.71
N THR A 193 7.91 -23.64 0.60
CA THR A 193 9.01 -23.73 1.59
C THR A 193 9.34 -22.39 2.23
N ARG A 194 9.98 -22.43 3.40
CA ARG A 194 10.53 -21.24 4.07
C ARG A 194 11.44 -20.42 3.16
N TYR A 195 12.25 -21.13 2.37
CA TYR A 195 13.19 -20.52 1.44
C TYR A 195 12.46 -19.73 0.36
N GLU A 196 11.41 -20.30 -0.26
CA GLU A 196 10.62 -19.62 -1.28
C GLU A 196 9.92 -18.37 -0.74
N TRP A 197 9.37 -18.43 0.49
CA TRP A 197 8.84 -17.26 1.17
C TRP A 197 9.92 -16.17 1.38
N SER A 198 11.13 -16.57 1.76
CA SER A 198 12.26 -15.63 1.92
C SER A 198 12.70 -15.00 0.59
N VAL A 199 12.55 -15.72 -0.52
CA VAL A 199 12.84 -15.18 -1.85
C VAL A 199 11.86 -14.06 -2.20
N ILE A 200 10.56 -14.26 -1.96
CA ILE A 200 9.56 -13.21 -2.17
C ILE A 200 9.85 -11.99 -1.31
N ALA A 201 10.11 -12.18 -0.02
CA ALA A 201 10.47 -11.08 0.88
C ALA A 201 11.73 -10.34 0.38
N SER A 202 12.73 -11.06 -0.11
CA SER A 202 13.96 -10.49 -0.69
C SER A 202 13.71 -9.73 -2.00
N MET A 203 12.77 -10.21 -2.82
CA MET A 203 12.36 -9.53 -4.06
C MET A 203 11.74 -8.16 -3.75
N LEU A 204 10.81 -8.12 -2.80
CA LEU A 204 10.20 -6.86 -2.33
C LEU A 204 11.25 -5.91 -1.76
N LEU A 205 12.16 -6.40 -0.93
CA LEU A 205 13.26 -5.62 -0.38
C LEU A 205 14.20 -5.06 -1.47
N ALA A 206 14.48 -5.84 -2.52
CA ALA A 206 15.30 -5.35 -3.63
C ALA A 206 14.61 -4.22 -4.40
N VAL A 207 13.29 -4.31 -4.60
CA VAL A 207 12.50 -3.22 -5.20
C VAL A 207 12.51 -1.99 -4.28
N GLU A 208 12.30 -2.16 -2.99
CA GLU A 208 12.36 -1.08 -1.99
C GLU A 208 13.72 -0.35 -2.01
N ASN A 209 14.82 -1.09 -2.05
CA ASN A 209 16.17 -0.52 -2.15
C ASN A 209 16.36 0.26 -3.46
N SER A 210 15.86 -0.29 -4.58
CA SER A 210 15.90 0.41 -5.87
C SER A 210 15.09 1.70 -5.84
N LEU A 211 13.94 1.71 -5.19
CA LEU A 211 13.12 2.91 -5.03
C LEU A 211 13.77 3.92 -4.09
N THR A 212 14.50 3.47 -3.07
CA THR A 212 15.29 4.33 -2.19
C THR A 212 16.40 5.04 -2.96
N ASP A 213 17.09 4.32 -3.85
CA ASP A 213 18.12 4.94 -4.70
C ASP A 213 17.51 5.90 -5.71
N PHE A 214 16.37 5.55 -6.31
CA PHE A 214 15.62 6.45 -7.18
C PHE A 214 15.16 7.72 -6.46
N GLU A 215 14.64 7.60 -5.24
CA GLU A 215 14.27 8.73 -4.39
C GLU A 215 15.47 9.66 -4.15
N ARG A 216 16.65 9.10 -3.84
CA ARG A 216 17.89 9.88 -3.68
C ARG A 216 18.34 10.56 -4.97
N GLU A 217 18.08 9.97 -6.14
CA GLU A 217 18.36 10.58 -7.43
C GLU A 217 17.44 11.80 -7.66
N ILE A 218 16.15 11.72 -7.28
CA ILE A 218 15.21 12.85 -7.30
C ILE A 218 15.71 13.96 -6.37
N ASP A 219 16.01 13.65 -5.11
CA ASP A 219 16.43 14.64 -4.09
C ASP A 219 17.71 15.41 -4.48
N ARG A 220 18.53 14.85 -5.37
CA ARG A 220 19.75 15.48 -5.87
C ARG A 220 19.55 16.29 -7.15
N GLY A 221 18.32 16.38 -7.67
CA GLY A 221 18.02 17.01 -8.95
C GLY A 221 18.62 16.25 -10.14
N GLY A 222 18.67 14.91 -10.06
CA GLY A 222 19.27 14.05 -11.09
C GLY A 222 18.48 13.98 -12.41
N PHE A 223 17.22 14.44 -12.40
CA PHE A 223 16.31 14.37 -13.55
C PHE A 223 16.03 15.76 -14.12
N ARG A 224 15.97 15.85 -15.45
CA ARG A 224 15.74 17.12 -16.16
C ARG A 224 14.25 17.43 -16.31
N ASN A 225 13.43 16.38 -16.33
CA ASN A 225 11.99 16.40 -16.53
C ASN A 225 11.42 15.04 -16.13
N LEU A 226 10.09 14.97 -16.06
CA LEU A 226 9.38 13.75 -15.69
C LEU A 226 9.67 12.59 -16.65
N ALA A 227 9.77 12.84 -17.95
CA ALA A 227 10.04 11.78 -18.93
C ALA A 227 11.37 11.05 -18.67
N HIS A 228 12.43 11.76 -18.31
CA HIS A 228 13.72 11.16 -17.93
C HIS A 228 13.62 10.37 -16.62
N ALA A 229 12.84 10.85 -15.66
CA ALA A 229 12.57 10.14 -14.40
C ALA A 229 11.77 8.84 -14.65
N SER A 230 10.72 8.91 -15.48
CA SER A 230 9.89 7.76 -15.88
C SER A 230 10.67 6.71 -16.66
N GLU A 231 11.57 7.11 -17.58
CA GLU A 231 12.46 6.18 -18.28
C GLU A 231 13.39 5.45 -17.29
N ARG A 232 13.95 6.18 -16.32
CA ARG A 232 14.81 5.62 -15.29
C ARG A 232 14.05 4.64 -14.38
N ALA A 233 12.85 5.01 -13.93
CA ALA A 233 11.99 4.15 -13.12
C ALA A 233 11.59 2.88 -13.89
N GLY A 234 11.18 3.02 -15.16
CA GLY A 234 10.83 1.88 -16.01
C GLY A 234 11.98 0.90 -16.22
N ARG A 235 13.22 1.41 -16.36
CA ARG A 235 14.42 0.57 -16.44
C ARG A 235 14.69 -0.19 -15.15
N LEU A 236 14.60 0.49 -14.01
CA LEU A 236 14.80 -0.12 -12.69
C LEU A 236 13.79 -1.24 -12.42
N LEU A 237 12.50 -0.96 -12.62
CA LEU A 237 11.43 -1.93 -12.39
C LEU A 237 11.46 -3.07 -13.41
N GLY A 238 11.63 -2.76 -14.70
CA GLY A 238 11.67 -3.75 -15.77
C GLY A 238 12.83 -4.73 -15.63
N GLU A 239 14.04 -4.25 -15.36
CA GLU A 239 15.21 -5.11 -15.18
C GLU A 239 15.09 -5.96 -13.91
N SER A 240 14.60 -5.38 -12.80
CA SER A 240 14.45 -6.08 -11.53
C SER A 240 13.41 -7.20 -11.59
N VAL A 241 12.20 -6.90 -12.07
CA VAL A 241 11.09 -7.88 -12.11
C VAL A 241 11.41 -9.04 -13.04
N VAL A 242 12.04 -8.79 -14.19
CA VAL A 242 12.40 -9.85 -15.14
C VAL A 242 13.45 -10.79 -14.54
N VAL A 243 14.53 -10.24 -13.96
CA VAL A 243 15.59 -11.06 -13.36
C VAL A 243 15.05 -11.90 -12.20
N GLN A 244 14.25 -11.29 -11.32
CA GLN A 244 13.67 -11.99 -10.18
C GLN A 244 12.66 -13.07 -10.60
N SER A 245 11.82 -12.80 -11.60
CA SER A 245 10.88 -13.79 -12.14
C SER A 245 11.60 -14.97 -12.77
N VAL A 246 12.72 -14.72 -13.47
CA VAL A 246 13.55 -15.79 -14.05
C VAL A 246 14.21 -16.64 -12.95
N ILE A 247 14.76 -16.00 -11.91
CA ILE A 247 15.35 -16.72 -10.77
C ILE A 247 14.31 -17.59 -10.07
N TYR A 248 13.13 -17.03 -9.78
CA TYR A 248 12.04 -17.75 -9.14
C TYR A 248 11.55 -18.93 -10.01
N ALA A 249 11.36 -18.71 -11.31
CA ALA A 249 10.96 -19.76 -12.24
C ALA A 249 12.03 -20.85 -12.42
N MET A 250 13.32 -20.50 -12.34
CA MET A 250 14.42 -21.47 -12.36
C MET A 250 14.43 -22.33 -11.09
N MET A 251 14.24 -21.72 -9.93
CA MET A 251 14.14 -22.46 -8.66
C MET A 251 13.00 -23.49 -8.69
N LYS A 252 11.81 -23.09 -9.15
CA LYS A 252 10.67 -24.00 -9.26
C LYS A 252 10.92 -25.19 -10.18
N ARG A 253 11.77 -25.04 -11.21
CA ARG A 253 12.10 -26.12 -12.14
C ARG A 253 13.12 -27.13 -11.59
N ASP A 254 13.97 -26.73 -10.66
CA ASP A 254 15.01 -27.62 -10.11
C ASP A 254 14.44 -28.56 -9.04
N ASP A 255 13.43 -28.13 -8.27
CA ASP A 255 12.74 -28.97 -7.27
C ASP A 255 11.96 -30.14 -7.93
N ASP A 256 11.49 -29.99 -9.17
CA ASP A 256 10.80 -31.05 -9.94
C ASP A 256 11.75 -32.14 -10.47
N SER A 257 13.08 -31.92 -10.43
CA SER A 257 14.06 -32.83 -11.02
C SER A 257 14.63 -33.86 -10.06
N GLU A 258 14.17 -33.87 -8.81
CA GLU A 258 14.57 -34.83 -7.77
C GLU A 258 13.48 -35.89 -7.41
N GLU A 259 12.37 -35.98 -8.16
CA GLU A 259 11.40 -37.11 -8.08
C GLU A 259 11.69 -38.28 -9.05
#